data_AF-A0A7L4QWV2-F1
#
_entry.id   AF-A0A7L4QWV2-F1
#
_cell.length_a   1.000
_cell.length_b   1.000
_cell.length_c   1.000
_cell.angle_alpha   90.00
_cell.angle_beta   90.00
_cell.angle_gamma   90.00
#
_symmetry.space_group_name_H-M   'P 1'
#
loop_
_entity.id
_entity.type
_entity.pdbx_description
1 polymer ?
#
loop_
_entity_poly.entity_id
_entity_poly.type
_entity_poly.pdbx_seq_one_letter_code
_entity_poly.pdbx_strand_id
1 'polypeptide(L)'
;FPPCIVQAIANVRAGVNLAHSMRFAMTSFLLNIGMTVDEVVAMFNVSPDFDEEKTRYQIQHIAGSSGTNYKPPSCNTMRTYGNCYNPDEICKNTKHPLSYYSRRMWLKNKMEKEREKKA
;
A
#
# COMPACT_ATOMS: atom_id res chain seq x y z
N PHE A 1 -4.38 -6.45 -2.88
CA PHE A 1 -3.78 -5.11 -3.01
C PHE A 1 -3.23 -4.91 -4.42
N PRO A 2 -2.91 -3.67 -4.85
CA PRO A 2 -2.16 -3.43 -6.08
C PRO A 2 -0.86 -4.24 -6.08
N PRO A 3 -0.42 -4.82 -7.22
CA PRO A 3 0.77 -5.68 -7.27
C PRO A 3 2.04 -5.02 -6.74
N CYS A 4 2.24 -3.72 -7.00
CA CYS A 4 3.34 -2.95 -6.44
C CYS A 4 3.34 -2.91 -4.90
N ILE A 5 2.17 -2.74 -4.28
CA ILE A 5 2.04 -2.75 -2.82
C ILE A 5 2.29 -4.15 -2.27
N VAL A 6 1.82 -5.20 -2.95
CA VAL A 6 2.10 -6.59 -2.57
C VAL A 6 3.61 -6.84 -2.53
N GLN A 7 4.34 -6.40 -3.57
CA GLN A 7 5.79 -6.53 -3.62
C GLN A 7 6.48 -5.76 -2.49
N ALA A 8 6.02 -4.55 -2.18
CA ALA A 8 6.57 -3.74 -1.09
C ALA A 8 6.45 -4.45 0.26
N ILE A 9 5.28 -5.00 0.53
CA ILE A 9 5.00 -5.75 1.77
C ILE A 9 5.88 -7.00 1.85
N ALA A 10 6.02 -7.73 0.74
CA ALA A 10 6.89 -8.91 0.67
C ALA A 10 8.36 -8.55 0.97
N ASN A 11 8.86 -7.47 0.36
CA ASN A 11 10.21 -6.97 0.58
C ASN A 11 10.43 -6.58 2.05
N VAL A 12 9.51 -5.79 2.62
CA VAL A 12 9.61 -5.36 4.03
C VAL A 12 9.61 -6.56 4.97
N ARG A 13 8.74 -7.55 4.74
CA ARG A 13 8.70 -8.80 5.51
C ARG A 13 9.97 -9.64 5.39
N ALA A 14 10.67 -9.53 4.26
CA ALA A 14 11.96 -10.18 4.05
C ALA A 14 13.14 -9.38 4.61
N GLY A 15 12.89 -8.28 5.34
CA GLY A 15 13.95 -7.40 5.87
C GLY A 15 14.61 -6.52 4.80
N VAL A 16 14.05 -6.46 3.59
CA VAL A 16 14.59 -5.65 2.50
C VAL A 16 14.23 -4.18 2.72
N ASN A 17 15.25 -3.34 2.77
CA ASN A 17 15.08 -1.88 2.85
C ASN A 17 14.47 -1.34 1.56
N LEU A 18 13.23 -0.83 1.65
CA LEU A 18 12.57 -0.15 0.55
C LEU A 18 13.20 1.23 0.26
N ALA A 19 13.23 1.60 -1.02
CA ALA A 19 13.50 2.97 -1.44
C ALA A 19 12.50 3.96 -0.82
N HIS A 20 12.93 5.20 -0.57
CA HIS A 20 12.10 6.22 0.09
C HIS A 20 10.75 6.43 -0.61
N SER A 21 10.76 6.54 -1.95
CA SER A 21 9.55 6.66 -2.76
C SER A 21 8.57 5.49 -2.57
N MET A 22 9.10 4.27 -2.43
CA MET A 22 8.28 3.07 -2.24
C MET A 22 7.76 2.95 -0.80
N ARG A 23 8.56 3.34 0.20
CA ARG A 23 8.09 3.45 1.60
C ARG A 23 6.91 4.41 1.69
N PHE A 24 7.06 5.62 1.13
CA PHE A 24 5.99 6.61 1.11
C PHE A 24 4.74 6.05 0.40
N ALA A 25 4.89 5.45 -0.78
CA ALA A 25 3.78 4.91 -1.54
C ALA A 25 3.04 3.77 -0.80
N MET A 26 3.78 2.88 -0.15
CA MET A 26 3.21 1.78 0.64
C MET A 26 2.47 2.33 1.87
N THR A 27 3.14 3.15 2.67
CA THR A 27 2.58 3.72 3.91
C THR A 27 1.32 4.53 3.64
N SER A 28 1.40 5.50 2.73
CA SER A 28 0.23 6.33 2.39
C SER A 28 -0.94 5.49 1.83
N PHE A 29 -0.67 4.46 1.03
CA PHE A 29 -1.72 3.56 0.54
C PHE A 29 -2.39 2.79 1.69
N LEU A 30 -1.62 2.17 2.58
CA LEU A 30 -2.14 1.35 3.67
C LEU A 30 -2.99 2.18 4.63
N LEU A 31 -2.53 3.38 4.98
CA LEU A 31 -3.29 4.32 5.80
C LEU A 31 -4.62 4.73 5.12
N ASN A 32 -4.60 5.00 3.81
CA ASN A 32 -5.81 5.39 3.07
C ASN A 32 -6.85 4.27 2.94
N ILE A 33 -6.46 3.00 3.08
CA ILE A 33 -7.41 1.87 3.07
C ILE A 33 -7.87 1.47 4.48
N GLY A 34 -7.46 2.22 5.51
CA GLY A 34 -7.93 2.08 6.88
C GLY A 34 -6.98 1.33 7.83
N MET A 35 -5.74 1.05 7.43
CA MET A 35 -4.76 0.55 8.40
C MET A 35 -4.33 1.67 9.35
N THR A 36 -4.14 1.30 10.61
CA THR A 36 -3.67 2.21 11.67
C THR A 36 -2.18 2.48 11.56
N VAL A 37 -1.72 3.56 12.20
CA VAL A 37 -0.28 3.86 12.32
C VAL A 37 0.46 2.67 12.95
N ASP A 38 -0.09 2.08 14.01
CA ASP A 38 0.54 0.96 14.73
C ASP A 38 0.69 -0.28 13.84
N GLU A 39 -0.36 -0.63 13.09
CA GLU A 39 -0.30 -1.75 12.14
C GLU A 39 0.75 -1.52 11.07
N VAL A 40 0.88 -0.30 10.54
CA VAL A 40 1.89 0.01 9.52
C VAL A 40 3.30 0.03 10.10
N VAL A 41 3.50 0.58 11.31
CA VAL A 41 4.79 0.57 12.03
C VAL A 41 5.26 -0.87 12.25
N ALA A 42 4.36 -1.74 12.73
CA ALA A 42 4.66 -3.13 13.02
C ALA A 42 5.18 -3.91 11.80
N MET A 43 4.82 -3.49 10.58
CA MET A 43 5.35 -4.12 9.36
C MET A 43 6.86 -3.92 9.20
N PHE A 44 7.44 -2.82 9.71
CA PHE A 44 8.85 -2.51 9.55
C PHE A 44 9.78 -3.13 10.62
N ASN A 45 9.22 -3.74 11.67
CA ASN A 45 9.94 -4.32 12.82
C ASN A 45 10.70 -5.63 12.52
N VAL A 46 11.02 -5.88 11.25
CA VAL A 46 11.75 -7.07 10.77
C VAL A 46 13.18 -6.73 10.35
N SER A 47 13.48 -5.43 10.21
CA SER A 47 14.83 -4.96 9.88
C SER A 47 15.70 -4.92 11.15
N PRO A 48 16.94 -5.46 11.14
CA PRO A 48 17.83 -5.42 12.30
C PRO A 48 18.18 -3.98 12.74
N ASP A 49 18.19 -3.03 11.81
CA ASP A 49 18.43 -1.60 12.07
C ASP A 49 17.13 -0.79 12.30
N PHE A 50 16.04 -1.47 12.67
CA PHE A 50 14.74 -0.81 12.86
C PHE A 50 14.75 0.13 14.07
N ASP A 51 14.48 1.40 13.79
CA ASP A 51 14.24 2.44 14.79
C ASP A 51 12.74 2.75 14.82
N GLU A 52 12.06 2.28 15.86
CA GLU A 52 10.61 2.44 15.98
C GLU A 52 10.20 3.90 16.07
N GLU A 53 10.91 4.70 16.86
CA GLU A 53 10.58 6.10 17.10
C GLU A 53 10.64 6.90 15.79
N LYS A 54 11.73 6.75 15.03
CA LYS A 54 11.88 7.41 13.72
C LYS A 54 10.85 6.92 12.72
N THR A 55 10.60 5.61 12.67
CA THR A 55 9.64 5.04 11.71
C THR A 55 8.22 5.49 12.01
N ARG A 56 7.83 5.47 13.28
CA ARG A 56 6.54 5.96 13.78
C ARG A 56 6.35 7.43 13.47
N TYR A 57 7.34 8.26 13.73
CA TYR A 57 7.28 9.69 13.39
C TYR A 57 7.01 9.90 11.89
N GLN A 58 7.73 9.21 11.00
CA GLN A 58 7.50 9.30 9.55
C GLN A 58 6.09 8.85 9.15
N ILE A 59 5.60 7.74 9.70
CA ILE A 59 4.27 7.21 9.39
C ILE A 59 3.17 8.14 9.92
N GLN A 60 3.31 8.69 11.13
CA GLN A 60 2.37 9.66 11.69
C GLN A 60 2.30 10.94 10.84
N HIS A 61 3.45 11.43 10.38
CA HIS A 61 3.49 12.58 9.47
C HIS A 61 2.71 12.29 8.18
N ILE A 62 2.89 11.11 7.59
CA ILE A 62 2.13 10.68 6.40
C ILE A 62 0.63 10.51 6.70
N ALA A 63 0.29 10.07 7.91
CA ALA A 63 -1.09 9.95 8.40
C ALA A 63 -1.76 11.30 8.70
N GLY A 64 -1.05 12.42 8.50
CA GLY A 64 -1.61 13.76 8.64
C GLY A 64 -1.65 14.29 10.06
N SER A 65 -0.81 13.77 10.97
CA SER A 65 -0.60 14.39 12.29
C SER A 65 -0.14 15.85 12.21
N SER A 66 0.42 16.26 11.06
CA SER A 66 0.79 17.65 10.75
C SER A 66 -0.25 18.43 9.93
N GLY A 67 -1.49 17.94 9.82
CA GLY A 67 -2.60 18.61 9.15
C GLY A 67 -2.82 18.25 7.66
N THR A 68 -1.99 17.39 7.07
CA THR A 68 -2.15 16.92 5.67
C THR A 68 -2.24 15.41 5.59
N ASN A 69 -3.41 14.88 5.21
CA ASN A 69 -3.56 13.45 4.91
C ASN A 69 -3.00 13.17 3.51
N TYR A 70 -1.83 12.50 3.45
CA TYR A 70 -1.19 12.19 2.19
C TYR A 70 -1.91 11.04 1.48
N LYS A 71 -2.15 11.21 0.17
CA LYS A 71 -2.60 10.13 -0.71
C LYS A 71 -1.41 9.43 -1.33
N PRO A 72 -1.53 8.12 -1.65
CA PRO A 72 -0.47 7.46 -2.41
C PRO A 72 -0.31 8.08 -3.79
N PRO A 73 0.91 8.05 -4.35
CA PRO A 73 1.19 8.59 -5.67
C PRO A 73 0.37 7.88 -6.77
N SER A 74 0.09 8.61 -7.85
CA SER A 74 -0.62 8.07 -9.01
C SER A 74 0.15 6.90 -9.65
N CYS A 75 -0.52 6.06 -10.45
CA CYS A 75 0.18 5.00 -11.19
C CYS A 75 1.25 5.58 -12.13
N ASN A 76 1.04 6.78 -12.68
CA ASN A 76 2.03 7.41 -13.55
C ASN A 76 3.29 7.78 -12.76
N THR A 77 3.11 8.42 -11.60
CA THR A 77 4.19 8.73 -10.66
C THR A 77 4.90 7.47 -10.16
N MET A 78 4.16 6.41 -9.85
CA MET A 78 4.73 5.12 -9.45
C MET A 78 5.63 4.52 -10.53
N ARG A 79 5.26 4.64 -11.82
CA ARG A 79 6.11 4.21 -12.93
C ARG A 79 7.38 5.04 -13.02
N THR A 80 7.27 6.37 -12.91
CA THR A 80 8.42 7.28 -12.91
C THR A 80 9.42 6.94 -11.80
N TYR A 81 8.94 6.56 -10.62
CA TYR A 81 9.80 6.19 -9.49
C TYR A 81 10.31 4.73 -9.54
N GLY A 82 9.95 3.95 -10.56
CA GLY A 82 10.34 2.53 -10.62
C GLY A 82 9.63 1.65 -9.57
N ASN A 83 8.48 2.10 -9.06
CA ASN A 83 7.73 1.44 -7.98
C ASN A 83 6.72 0.39 -8.49
N CYS A 84 6.50 0.29 -9.81
CA CYS A 84 5.55 -0.68 -10.38
C CYS A 84 6.21 -2.06 -10.57
N TYR A 85 5.58 -3.09 -10.02
CA TYR A 85 6.05 -4.49 -10.13
C TYR A 85 4.88 -5.40 -10.51
N ASN A 86 5.15 -6.39 -11.38
CA ASN A 86 4.24 -7.48 -11.75
C ASN A 86 2.78 -7.04 -12.05
N PRO A 87 2.54 -6.15 -13.03
CA PRO A 87 1.21 -5.60 -13.28
C PRO A 87 0.24 -6.66 -13.83
N ASP A 88 -0.84 -6.90 -13.08
CA ASP A 88 -1.98 -7.69 -13.56
C ASP A 88 -2.91 -6.87 -14.50
N GLU A 89 -3.93 -7.51 -15.05
CA GLU A 89 -4.88 -6.87 -15.97
C GLU A 89 -5.62 -5.66 -15.37
N ILE A 90 -5.91 -5.68 -14.07
CA ILE A 90 -6.59 -4.56 -13.41
C ILE A 90 -5.61 -3.40 -13.24
N CYS A 91 -4.36 -3.69 -12.90
CA CYS A 91 -3.28 -2.71 -12.75
C CYS A 91 -2.99 -1.99 -14.07
N LYS A 92 -2.92 -2.74 -15.18
CA LYS A 92 -2.70 -2.18 -16.52
C LYS A 92 -3.77 -1.16 -16.92
N ASN A 93 -5.02 -1.40 -16.50
CA ASN A 93 -6.18 -0.57 -16.82
C ASN A 93 -6.53 0.46 -15.72
N THR A 94 -5.64 0.70 -14.76
CA THR A 94 -5.91 1.60 -13.62
C THR A 94 -4.91 2.77 -13.56
N LYS A 95 -5.43 3.96 -13.21
CA LYS A 95 -4.63 5.20 -13.10
C LYS A 95 -4.15 5.52 -11.68
N HIS A 96 -4.70 4.86 -10.65
CA HIS A 96 -4.35 5.12 -9.24
C HIS A 96 -4.41 3.84 -8.37
N PRO A 97 -3.48 3.63 -7.41
CA PRO A 97 -3.47 2.46 -6.53
C PRO A 97 -4.78 2.28 -5.73
N LEU A 98 -5.37 3.37 -5.25
CA LEU A 98 -6.67 3.32 -4.56
C LEU A 98 -7.81 2.87 -5.50
N SER A 99 -7.85 3.35 -6.74
CA SER A 99 -8.85 2.91 -7.72
C SER A 99 -8.71 1.42 -8.03
N TYR A 100 -7.47 0.90 -8.06
CA TYR A 100 -7.21 -0.53 -8.23
C TYR A 100 -7.84 -1.29 -7.07
N TYR A 101 -7.59 -0.84 -5.84
CA TYR A 101 -8.09 -1.49 -4.64
C TYR A 101 -9.63 -1.51 -4.63
N SER A 102 -10.28 -0.37 -4.88
CA SER A 102 -11.74 -0.29 -4.95
C SER A 102 -12.31 -1.24 -6.02
N ARG A 103 -11.70 -1.31 -7.22
CA ARG A 103 -12.13 -2.21 -8.29
C ARG A 103 -11.98 -3.69 -7.90
N ARG A 104 -10.87 -4.06 -7.24
CA ARG A 104 -10.68 -5.43 -6.72
C ARG A 104 -11.72 -5.79 -5.67
N MET A 105 -12.01 -4.88 -4.73
CA MET A 105 -13.00 -5.11 -3.69
C MET A 105 -14.40 -5.26 -4.28
N TRP A 106 -14.76 -4.44 -5.27
CA TRP A 106 -16.04 -4.58 -5.97
C TRP A 106 -16.17 -5.95 -6.67
N LEU A 107 -15.14 -6.38 -7.40
CA LEU A 107 -15.13 -7.70 -8.05
C LEU A 107 -15.26 -8.84 -7.04
N LYS A 108 -14.51 -8.78 -5.93
CA LYS A 108 -14.58 -9.77 -4.85
C LYS A 108 -15.99 -9.88 -4.29
N ASN A 109 -16.59 -8.74 -3.90
CA ASN A 109 -17.93 -8.70 -3.33
C ASN A 109 -19.00 -9.17 -4.32
N LYS A 110 -18.84 -8.88 -5.63
CA LYS A 110 -19.73 -9.38 -6.67
C LYS A 110 -19.67 -10.91 -6.77
N MET A 111 -18.47 -11.49 -6.78
CA MET A 111 -18.27 -12.94 -6.84
C MET A 111 -18.76 -13.65 -5.58
N GLU A 112 -18.66 -13.04 -4.40
CA GLU A 112 -19.23 -13.57 -3.15
C GLU A 112 -20.75 -13.67 -3.23
N LYS A 113 -21.43 -12.59 -3.63
CA LYS A 113 -22.88 -12.59 -3.84
C LYS A 113 -23.36 -13.60 -4.88
N GLU A 114 -22.60 -13.81 -5.95
CA GLU A 114 -22.93 -14.80 -6.98
C GLU A 114 -22.76 -16.24 -6.48
N ARG A 115 -21.82 -16.49 -5.55
CA ARG A 115 -21.64 -17.80 -4.91
C ARG A 115 -22.76 -18.09 -3.91
N GLU A 116 -23.14 -17.10 -3.10
CA GLU A 116 -24.25 -17.22 -2.15
C GLU A 116 -25.58 -17.51 -2.85
N LYS A 117 -25.83 -16.92 -4.03
CA LYS A 117 -27.04 -17.20 -4.82
C LYS A 117 -27.09 -18.62 -5.43
N LYS A 118 -25.95 -19.32 -5.49
CA LYS A 118 -25.83 -20.66 -6.06
C LYS A 118 -25.75 -21.77 -5.00
N ALA A 119 -25.60 -21.38 -3.74
CA ALA A 119 -25.64 -22.27 -2.58
C ALA A 119 -27.08 -22.38 -2.07
#